data_AF-A0A959XUT7-F1
#
_entry.id   AF-A0A959XUT7-F1
#
_cell.length_a   1.000
_cell.length_b   1.000
_cell.length_c   1.000
_cell.angle_alpha   90.00
_cell.angle_beta   90.00
_cell.angle_gamma   90.00
#
_symmetry.space_group_name_H-M   'P 1'
#
loop_
_entity.id
_entity.type
_entity.pdbx_description
1 polymer ?
#
loop_
_entity_poly.entity_id
_entity_poly.type
_entity_poly.pdbx_seq_one_letter_code
_entity_poly.pdbx_strand_id
1 'polypeptide(L)'
;MMKRTPTERLWIRRATWSLLLALWAIVPTRAQLADRTGSLDHAEPISHQHDSEIEGLLHEHDHVIEFTENKGQFSEGVLYRADLPMGQALATASGMLIKAYDPESIAARSKEGMQLEVDHQAGRSVRGITTPLKGHGWLMEFVNTSRDVKVEARGQHDEVRNYFIGDKSKHAENVLSYQEVWYTNMYNGIDVRYYPAADGSLEYDIICKPGSEPKAIALNFKGIEGVYLGADGGLHLPTS
;
A
#
# COMPACT_ATOMS: atom_id res chain seq x y z
N MET A 1 -65.49 -34.77 14.99
CA MET A 1 -65.54 -34.72 16.46
C MET A 1 -64.53 -33.70 16.97
N MET A 2 -64.74 -33.12 18.15
CA MET A 2 -64.04 -31.92 18.65
C MET A 2 -62.58 -32.11 19.11
N LYS A 3 -61.79 -31.03 18.92
CA LYS A 3 -60.86 -30.38 19.90
C LYS A 3 -59.38 -30.82 20.07
N ARG A 4 -58.55 -29.75 20.06
CA ARG A 4 -57.45 -29.38 21.01
C ARG A 4 -56.01 -29.90 20.79
N THR A 5 -55.12 -28.94 20.49
CA THR A 5 -53.80 -28.74 21.14
C THR A 5 -54.01 -28.36 22.63
N PRO A 6 -53.06 -28.55 23.60
CA PRO A 6 -51.80 -27.77 23.66
C PRO A 6 -50.58 -28.38 24.43
N THR A 7 -49.43 -27.67 24.38
CA THR A 7 -48.26 -27.69 25.32
C THR A 7 -47.48 -29.01 25.44
N GLU A 8 -46.15 -29.05 25.62
CA GLU A 8 -45.25 -28.48 26.65
C GLU A 8 -43.80 -28.35 26.08
N ARG A 9 -42.78 -27.66 26.64
CA ARG A 9 -42.59 -26.57 27.64
C ARG A 9 -41.15 -26.07 27.43
N LEU A 10 -40.93 -24.76 27.27
CA LEU A 10 -39.59 -24.14 27.31
C LEU A 10 -39.59 -23.08 28.42
N TRP A 11 -38.74 -23.23 29.43
CA TRP A 11 -38.74 -22.39 30.63
C TRP A 11 -37.55 -21.43 30.69
N ILE A 12 -37.87 -20.18 31.03
CA ILE A 12 -37.01 -19.00 31.06
C ILE A 12 -36.27 -18.86 32.39
N ARG A 13 -34.99 -18.47 32.37
CA ARG A 13 -34.33 -17.60 33.39
C ARG A 13 -33.16 -16.82 32.75
N ARG A 14 -32.89 -15.54 33.05
CA ARG A 14 -33.69 -14.44 33.64
C ARG A 14 -32.89 -13.14 33.43
N ALA A 15 -33.52 -12.04 33.02
CA ALA A 15 -32.88 -10.72 32.93
C ALA A 15 -33.70 -9.66 33.68
N THR A 16 -33.03 -8.87 34.54
CA THR A 16 -33.52 -7.72 35.34
C THR A 16 -32.27 -7.02 35.91
N TRP A 17 -32.07 -5.70 36.05
CA TRP A 17 -32.79 -4.42 35.78
C TRP A 17 -31.70 -3.29 35.86
N SER A 18 -31.87 -1.97 35.65
CA SER A 18 -33.06 -1.08 35.51
C SER A 18 -32.74 0.26 34.80
N LEU A 19 -33.83 1.00 34.50
CA LEU A 19 -34.12 2.45 34.45
C LEU A 19 -33.03 3.49 34.91
N LEU A 20 -32.97 4.76 34.43
CA LEU A 20 -34.06 5.73 34.10
C LEU A 20 -33.64 6.91 33.14
N LEU A 21 -34.66 7.56 32.53
CA LEU A 21 -34.71 8.82 31.71
C LEU A 21 -33.74 9.98 32.09
N ALA A 22 -33.35 10.94 31.22
CA ALA A 22 -34.21 11.83 30.42
C ALA A 22 -33.49 12.75 29.38
N LEU A 23 -34.23 13.12 28.32
CA LEU A 23 -34.24 14.32 27.43
C LEU A 23 -32.96 15.01 26.85
N TRP A 24 -33.15 15.46 25.60
CA TRP A 24 -32.30 16.29 24.74
C TRP A 24 -32.36 17.80 25.06
N ALA A 25 -31.24 18.52 24.84
CA ALA A 25 -31.20 19.96 24.49
C ALA A 25 -29.90 20.29 23.74
N ILE A 26 -29.87 21.42 23.02
CA ILE A 26 -28.95 21.73 21.90
C ILE A 26 -28.05 22.95 22.21
N VAL A 27 -26.71 22.80 22.07
CA VAL A 27 -25.67 23.77 21.57
C VAL A 27 -25.60 25.18 22.25
N PRO A 28 -24.42 25.74 22.66
CA PRO A 28 -23.31 26.02 21.75
C PRO A 28 -21.85 25.91 22.24
N THR A 29 -20.97 26.05 21.26
CA THR A 29 -19.51 26.10 21.29
C THR A 29 -18.93 27.12 22.28
N ARG A 30 -17.80 26.77 22.90
CA ARG A 30 -16.76 27.74 23.25
C ARG A 30 -15.37 27.15 23.01
N ALA A 31 -14.58 27.83 22.18
CA ALA A 31 -13.15 27.58 22.12
C ALA A 31 -12.52 27.99 23.45
N GLN A 32 -11.61 27.17 23.97
CA GLN A 32 -10.66 27.59 25.00
C GLN A 32 -9.26 27.32 24.47
N LEU A 33 -8.56 28.40 24.09
CA LEU A 33 -7.10 28.40 24.20
C LEU A 33 -6.77 28.14 25.67
N ALA A 34 -6.06 27.06 25.94
CA ALA A 34 -5.39 26.85 27.21
C ALA A 34 -4.00 27.46 27.11
N ASP A 35 -3.92 28.77 27.32
CA ASP A 35 -2.64 29.43 27.56
C ASP A 35 -2.08 28.91 28.90
N ARG A 36 -1.01 28.12 28.85
CA ARG A 36 -0.30 27.61 30.03
C ARG A 36 1.19 27.82 29.86
N THR A 37 1.63 29.01 30.27
CA THR A 37 3.01 29.28 30.65
C THR A 37 3.39 28.40 31.85
N GLY A 38 3.88 27.19 31.57
CA GLY A 38 4.56 26.32 32.53
C GLY A 38 6.08 26.44 32.39
N SER A 39 6.79 26.49 33.52
CA SER A 39 8.25 26.50 33.56
C SER A 39 8.84 25.32 32.78
N LEU A 40 9.80 25.59 31.90
CA LEU A 40 10.62 24.56 31.25
C LEU A 40 11.74 24.13 32.19
N ASP A 41 11.38 23.38 33.23
CA ASP A 41 12.35 22.58 33.98
C ASP A 41 12.80 21.39 33.13
N HIS A 42 14.06 21.02 33.27
CA HIS A 42 14.76 20.13 32.33
C HIS A 42 14.04 18.79 32.10
N ALA A 43 13.71 18.51 30.83
CA ALA A 43 13.41 17.14 30.40
C ALA A 43 14.69 16.30 30.51
N GLU A 44 14.62 15.18 31.23
CA GLU A 44 15.73 14.22 31.28
C GLU A 44 15.97 13.59 29.90
N PRO A 45 17.23 13.23 29.56
CA PRO A 45 17.53 12.60 28.28
C PRO A 45 16.83 11.25 28.17
N ILE A 46 16.11 11.06 27.06
CA ILE A 46 15.39 9.82 26.76
C ILE A 46 16.41 8.66 26.68
N SER A 47 16.16 7.60 27.45
CA SER A 47 17.04 6.42 27.51
C SER A 47 16.86 5.54 26.26
N HIS A 48 18.00 5.21 25.62
CA HIS A 48 18.12 4.33 24.44
C HIS A 48 17.63 2.87 24.62
N GLN A 49 16.91 2.56 25.69
CA GLN A 49 16.28 1.25 25.88
C GLN A 49 14.84 1.16 25.33
N HIS A 50 14.18 2.29 25.06
CA HIS A 50 12.86 2.28 24.39
C HIS A 50 12.96 2.21 22.86
N ASP A 51 14.15 2.43 22.30
CA ASP A 51 14.34 2.56 20.85
C ASP A 51 13.99 1.25 20.12
N SER A 52 14.37 0.07 20.63
CA SER A 52 14.14 -1.20 19.93
C SER A 52 12.69 -1.65 19.81
N GLU A 53 11.83 -1.30 20.77
CA GLU A 53 10.38 -1.60 20.68
C GLU A 53 9.68 -0.62 19.73
N ILE A 54 10.13 0.65 19.69
CA ILE A 54 9.60 1.65 18.77
C ILE A 54 10.10 1.39 17.33
N GLU A 55 11.37 1.03 17.14
CA GLU A 55 11.91 0.57 15.85
C GLU A 55 11.17 -0.67 15.35
N GLY A 56 10.87 -1.63 16.24
CA GLY A 56 10.04 -2.80 15.91
C GLY A 56 8.64 -2.42 15.40
N LEU A 57 7.96 -1.49 16.10
CA LEU A 57 6.63 -0.98 15.71
C LEU A 57 6.66 -0.11 14.45
N LEU A 58 7.77 0.58 14.18
CA LEU A 58 7.95 1.35 12.94
C LEU A 58 8.12 0.41 11.73
N HIS A 59 8.85 -0.70 11.90
CA HIS A 59 9.10 -1.66 10.83
C HIS A 59 7.99 -2.72 10.63
N GLU A 60 7.08 -2.92 11.60
CA GLU A 60 5.95 -3.87 11.46
C GLU A 60 5.05 -3.56 10.25
N HIS A 61 5.00 -2.29 9.82
CA HIS A 61 4.26 -1.84 8.64
C HIS A 61 5.10 -1.70 7.35
N ASP A 62 6.43 -1.77 7.42
CA ASP A 62 7.35 -1.57 6.26
C ASP A 62 7.39 -2.77 5.29
N HIS A 63 6.62 -3.83 5.56
CA HIS A 63 6.67 -5.10 4.82
C HIS A 63 5.36 -5.50 4.12
N VAL A 64 4.29 -4.71 4.25
CA VAL A 64 3.01 -5.02 3.61
C VAL A 64 2.93 -4.37 2.23
N ILE A 65 3.03 -5.17 1.17
CA ILE A 65 2.79 -4.70 -0.19
C ILE A 65 1.28 -4.53 -0.39
N GLU A 66 0.83 -3.29 -0.50
CA GLU A 66 -0.55 -2.93 -0.83
C GLU A 66 -0.61 -2.12 -2.13
N PHE A 67 -1.64 -2.35 -2.95
CA PHE A 67 -1.89 -1.58 -4.17
C PHE A 67 -2.77 -0.36 -3.87
N THR A 68 -2.16 0.80 -3.74
CA THR A 68 -2.84 2.10 -3.60
C THR A 68 -3.40 2.56 -4.94
N GLU A 69 -4.69 2.92 -5.03
CA GLU A 69 -5.31 3.45 -6.25
C GLU A 69 -4.75 4.83 -6.65
N ASN A 70 -4.73 5.15 -7.95
CA ASN A 70 -4.40 6.50 -8.41
C ASN A 70 -5.65 7.38 -8.60
N LYS A 71 -5.83 8.37 -7.73
CA LYS A 71 -6.86 9.43 -7.83
C LYS A 71 -6.29 10.77 -8.31
N GLY A 72 -5.08 10.75 -8.91
CA GLY A 72 -4.37 11.91 -9.45
C GLY A 72 -3.09 12.29 -8.68
N GLN A 73 -2.79 11.59 -7.58
CA GLN A 73 -1.58 11.82 -6.78
C GLN A 73 -0.32 11.14 -7.37
N PHE A 74 -0.49 10.20 -8.30
CA PHE A 74 0.61 9.57 -9.05
C PHE A 74 0.63 10.02 -10.53
N SER A 75 1.68 9.65 -11.25
CA SER A 75 1.84 10.00 -12.67
C SER A 75 0.71 9.45 -13.54
N GLU A 76 0.43 10.14 -14.66
CA GLU A 76 -0.53 9.67 -15.66
C GLU A 76 -0.15 8.27 -16.19
N GLY A 77 -1.15 7.43 -16.47
CA GLY A 77 -0.97 6.04 -16.90
C GLY A 77 -0.75 5.03 -15.77
N VAL A 78 -0.44 5.48 -14.54
CA VAL A 78 -0.47 4.63 -13.34
C VAL A 78 -1.92 4.46 -12.89
N LEU A 79 -2.37 3.23 -12.72
CA LEU A 79 -3.68 2.86 -12.17
C LEU A 79 -3.59 2.54 -10.68
N TYR A 80 -2.56 1.78 -10.29
CA TYR A 80 -2.25 1.45 -8.90
C TYR A 80 -0.74 1.50 -8.65
N ARG A 81 -0.33 1.83 -7.42
CA ARG A 81 1.06 1.73 -6.94
C ARG A 81 1.15 0.80 -5.75
N ALA A 82 2.10 -0.11 -5.80
CA ALA A 82 2.63 -0.83 -4.65
C ALA A 82 4.05 -0.32 -4.36
N ASP A 83 4.33 -0.02 -3.10
CA ASP A 83 5.68 0.26 -2.62
C ASP A 83 6.34 -1.07 -2.22
N LEU A 84 7.62 -1.27 -2.59
CA LEU A 84 8.38 -2.49 -2.34
C LEU A 84 9.62 -2.15 -1.51
N PRO A 85 10.20 -3.07 -0.72
CA PRO A 85 11.35 -2.77 0.14
C PRO A 85 12.51 -2.07 -0.58
N MET A 86 12.79 -2.48 -1.83
CA MET A 86 13.86 -1.92 -2.66
C MET A 86 13.35 -1.25 -3.95
N GLY A 87 12.08 -0.82 -4.00
CA GLY A 87 11.48 -0.42 -5.26
C GLY A 87 10.03 0.03 -5.22
N GLN A 88 9.40 0.07 -6.40
CA GLN A 88 7.97 0.32 -6.57
C GLN A 88 7.44 -0.49 -7.75
N ALA A 89 6.24 -1.05 -7.61
CA ALA A 89 5.47 -1.63 -8.69
C ALA A 89 4.32 -0.68 -9.07
N LEU A 90 4.18 -0.39 -10.35
CA LEU A 90 3.23 0.56 -10.91
C LEU A 90 2.38 -0.14 -11.95
N ALA A 91 1.15 -0.49 -11.57
CA ALA A 91 0.19 -1.12 -12.47
C ALA A 91 -0.28 -0.09 -13.51
N THR A 92 -0.12 -0.41 -14.79
CA THR A 92 -0.58 0.41 -15.92
C THR A 92 -1.66 -0.33 -16.71
N ALA A 93 -2.24 0.27 -17.74
CA ALA A 93 -3.23 -0.39 -18.58
C ALA A 93 -2.70 -1.62 -19.38
N SER A 94 -1.39 -1.69 -19.68
CA SER A 94 -0.79 -2.76 -20.50
C SER A 94 0.16 -3.71 -19.75
N GLY A 95 0.40 -3.47 -18.45
CA GLY A 95 1.27 -4.31 -17.63
C GLY A 95 1.86 -3.58 -16.43
N MET A 96 2.93 -4.12 -15.87
CA MET A 96 3.52 -3.68 -14.61
C MET A 96 4.88 -2.99 -14.85
N LEU A 97 4.97 -1.70 -14.50
CA LEU A 97 6.23 -0.96 -14.45
C LEU A 97 6.89 -1.19 -13.09
N ILE A 98 8.03 -1.86 -13.08
CA ILE A 98 8.86 -2.03 -11.89
C ILE A 98 9.94 -0.97 -11.88
N LYS A 99 10.20 -0.40 -10.71
CA LYS A 99 11.40 0.38 -10.42
C LYS A 99 12.14 -0.30 -9.28
N ALA A 100 13.41 -0.61 -9.48
CA ALA A 100 14.30 -1.09 -8.44
C ALA A 100 15.36 -0.02 -8.14
N TYR A 101 15.77 0.08 -6.88
CA TYR A 101 16.80 1.00 -6.42
C TYR A 101 18.00 0.25 -5.84
N ASP A 102 19.18 0.82 -6.00
CA ASP A 102 20.42 0.28 -5.42
C ASP A 102 20.39 0.39 -3.88
N PRO A 103 20.59 -0.71 -3.13
CA PRO A 103 20.54 -0.71 -1.67
C PRO A 103 21.51 0.27 -1.02
N GLU A 104 22.72 0.42 -1.55
CA GLU A 104 23.73 1.33 -0.98
C GLU A 104 23.27 2.79 -1.12
N SER A 105 22.71 3.16 -2.26
CA SER A 105 22.18 4.51 -2.48
C SER A 105 20.94 4.83 -1.64
N ILE A 106 20.06 3.85 -1.35
CA ILE A 106 18.97 4.02 -0.37
C ILE A 106 19.55 4.28 1.02
N ALA A 107 20.46 3.43 1.48
CA ALA A 107 21.05 3.54 2.82
C ALA A 107 21.81 4.87 3.00
N ALA A 108 22.59 5.27 2.01
CA ALA A 108 23.30 6.55 2.01
C ALA A 108 22.34 7.76 2.05
N ARG A 109 21.25 7.72 1.27
CA ARG A 109 20.24 8.79 1.22
C ARG A 109 19.41 8.87 2.51
N SER A 110 19.08 7.74 3.12
CA SER A 110 18.45 7.66 4.44
C SER A 110 19.34 8.27 5.53
N LYS A 111 20.64 7.91 5.52
CA LYS A 111 21.64 8.46 6.44
C LYS A 111 21.80 9.98 6.32
N GLU A 112 21.81 10.53 5.10
CA GLU A 112 21.79 11.98 4.89
C GLU A 112 20.51 12.61 5.46
N GLY A 113 19.34 12.00 5.21
CA GLY A 113 18.06 12.46 5.77
C GLY A 113 18.05 12.53 7.30
N MET A 114 18.52 11.48 7.99
CA MET A 114 18.64 11.47 9.45
C MET A 114 19.61 12.55 9.96
N GLN A 115 20.75 12.74 9.30
CA GLN A 115 21.69 13.80 9.68
C GLN A 115 21.10 15.20 9.49
N LEU A 116 20.30 15.42 8.44
CA LEU A 116 19.61 16.68 8.21
C LEU A 116 18.56 16.98 9.28
N GLU A 117 17.83 15.97 9.78
CA GLU A 117 16.89 16.18 10.89
C GLU A 117 17.64 16.54 12.19
N VAL A 118 18.75 15.86 12.50
CA VAL A 118 19.62 16.20 13.63
C VAL A 118 20.23 17.61 13.50
N ASP A 119 20.58 18.02 12.28
CA ASP A 119 21.07 19.38 12.00
C ASP A 119 19.97 20.44 12.16
N HIS A 120 18.77 20.16 11.66
CA HIS A 120 17.59 21.02 11.78
C HIS A 120 17.19 21.26 13.24
N GLN A 121 17.08 20.19 14.03
CA GLN A 121 16.76 20.25 15.46
C GLN A 121 17.83 21.02 16.25
N ALA A 122 19.10 20.94 15.85
CA ALA A 122 20.19 21.70 16.43
C ALA A 122 20.31 23.15 15.90
N GLY A 123 19.35 23.63 15.11
CA GLY A 123 19.33 24.99 14.55
C GLY A 123 20.42 25.26 13.51
N ARG A 124 21.05 24.23 12.95
CA ARG A 124 22.04 24.36 11.88
C ARG A 124 21.36 24.62 10.54
N SER A 125 22.07 25.28 9.62
CA SER A 125 21.58 25.49 8.26
C SER A 125 21.55 24.17 7.49
N VAL A 126 20.36 23.62 7.32
CA VAL A 126 20.13 22.44 6.49
C VAL A 126 20.09 22.78 5.01
N ARG A 127 20.62 21.89 4.18
CA ARG A 127 20.40 21.85 2.73
C ARG A 127 19.52 20.64 2.41
N GLY A 128 18.80 20.66 1.31
CA GLY A 128 18.03 19.50 0.87
C GLY A 128 18.94 18.30 0.54
N ILE A 129 18.40 17.08 0.66
CA ILE A 129 19.11 15.82 0.43
C ILE A 129 19.75 15.80 -0.98
N THR A 130 21.08 15.68 -1.03
CA THR A 130 21.90 15.74 -2.25
C THR A 130 22.34 14.37 -2.79
N THR A 131 22.36 13.33 -1.95
CA THR A 131 22.79 11.98 -2.32
C THR A 131 21.91 11.43 -3.44
N PRO A 132 22.46 11.09 -4.62
CA PRO A 132 21.67 10.56 -5.72
C PRO A 132 21.14 9.17 -5.36
N LEU A 133 19.83 8.97 -5.56
CA LEU A 133 19.23 7.65 -5.52
C LEU A 133 19.48 6.97 -6.88
N LYS A 134 20.24 5.87 -6.89
CA LYS A 134 20.45 5.07 -8.09
C LYS A 134 19.34 4.04 -8.20
N GLY A 135 18.94 3.74 -9.43
CA GLY A 135 17.94 2.73 -9.71
C GLY A 135 17.58 2.65 -11.17
N HIS A 136 16.88 1.58 -11.53
CA HIS A 136 16.48 1.28 -12.89
C HIS A 136 14.98 1.00 -12.96
N GLY A 137 14.36 1.31 -14.09
CA GLY A 137 12.93 1.11 -14.32
C GLY A 137 12.65 0.36 -15.61
N TRP A 138 11.81 -0.67 -15.54
CA TRP A 138 11.37 -1.44 -16.71
C TRP A 138 9.88 -1.76 -16.67
N LEU A 139 9.24 -1.70 -17.84
CA LEU A 139 7.84 -2.11 -18.00
C LEU A 139 7.80 -3.55 -18.53
N MET A 140 7.24 -4.46 -17.73
CA MET A 140 6.78 -5.76 -18.18
C MET A 140 5.39 -5.59 -18.82
N GLU A 141 5.38 -5.49 -20.14
CA GLU A 141 4.20 -5.23 -20.97
C GLU A 141 3.67 -6.53 -21.58
N PHE A 142 2.37 -6.76 -21.45
CA PHE A 142 1.68 -7.77 -22.25
C PHE A 142 1.35 -7.17 -23.62
N VAL A 143 1.72 -7.86 -24.70
CA VAL A 143 1.53 -7.37 -26.08
C VAL A 143 0.49 -8.22 -26.83
N ASN A 144 -0.19 -7.62 -27.80
CA ASN A 144 -1.30 -8.26 -28.54
C ASN A 144 -2.47 -8.69 -27.64
N THR A 145 -2.74 -7.89 -26.60
CA THR A 145 -3.81 -8.12 -25.62
C THR A 145 -5.19 -8.10 -26.26
N SER A 146 -6.19 -8.57 -25.51
CA SER A 146 -7.61 -8.36 -25.82
C SER A 146 -7.94 -6.87 -25.96
N ARG A 147 -9.09 -6.56 -26.58
CA ARG A 147 -9.69 -5.22 -26.53
C ARG A 147 -10.53 -5.00 -25.26
N ASP A 148 -10.94 -6.08 -24.63
CA ASP A 148 -11.84 -6.08 -23.47
C ASP A 148 -11.09 -6.37 -22.15
N VAL A 149 -9.79 -6.01 -22.08
CA VAL A 149 -9.00 -6.11 -20.84
C VAL A 149 -9.60 -5.16 -19.81
N LYS A 150 -9.77 -5.62 -18.58
CA LYS A 150 -10.14 -4.76 -17.45
C LYS A 150 -9.13 -4.93 -16.33
N VAL A 151 -8.57 -3.80 -15.89
CA VAL A 151 -7.74 -3.73 -14.69
C VAL A 151 -8.65 -3.37 -13.52
N GLU A 152 -8.67 -4.21 -12.50
CA GLU A 152 -9.48 -4.04 -11.29
C GLU A 152 -8.67 -4.47 -10.06
N ALA A 153 -8.89 -3.82 -8.92
CA ALA A 153 -8.27 -4.22 -7.67
C ALA A 153 -9.25 -4.99 -6.77
N ARG A 154 -8.72 -5.89 -5.93
CA ARG A 154 -9.50 -6.78 -5.06
C ARG A 154 -8.89 -6.87 -3.66
N GLY A 155 -9.73 -7.21 -2.69
CA GLY A 155 -9.35 -7.19 -1.27
C GLY A 155 -9.08 -5.77 -0.79
N GLN A 156 -10.09 -4.91 -0.80
CA GLN A 156 -9.96 -3.54 -0.30
C GLN A 156 -9.63 -3.56 1.20
N HIS A 157 -8.70 -2.70 1.62
CA HIS A 157 -8.41 -2.43 3.02
C HIS A 157 -9.42 -1.42 3.60
N ASP A 158 -9.56 -1.40 4.93
CA ASP A 158 -10.45 -0.46 5.63
C ASP A 158 -9.79 0.90 5.85
N GLU A 159 -8.46 0.94 5.81
CA GLU A 159 -7.62 2.12 5.93
C GLU A 159 -7.77 3.07 4.73
N VAL A 160 -7.86 4.37 5.03
CA VAL A 160 -7.88 5.44 4.03
C VAL A 160 -6.63 6.32 4.15
N ARG A 161 -5.99 6.61 3.02
CA ARG A 161 -4.82 7.50 2.95
C ARG A 161 -5.20 8.82 2.28
N ASN A 162 -4.60 9.92 2.75
CA ASN A 162 -4.78 11.26 2.20
C ASN A 162 -3.42 11.81 1.75
N TYR A 163 -3.36 12.31 0.52
CA TYR A 163 -2.14 12.78 -0.12
C TYR A 163 -2.25 14.27 -0.39
N PHE A 164 -1.34 15.06 0.20
CA PHE A 164 -1.26 16.51 0.04
C PHE A 164 0.10 16.89 -0.58
N ILE A 165 0.35 16.39 -1.80
CA ILE A 165 1.66 16.47 -2.47
C ILE A 165 1.67 17.61 -3.49
N GLY A 166 2.47 18.64 -3.24
CA GLY A 166 2.72 19.73 -4.20
C GLY A 166 1.50 20.63 -4.40
N ASP A 167 1.08 20.82 -5.66
CA ASP A 167 -0.08 21.64 -5.98
C ASP A 167 -1.40 20.96 -5.60
N LYS A 168 -2.42 21.77 -5.26
CA LYS A 168 -3.77 21.28 -4.91
C LYS A 168 -4.40 20.36 -5.95
N SER A 169 -4.01 20.44 -7.22
CA SER A 169 -4.49 19.54 -8.29
C SER A 169 -3.96 18.10 -8.18
N LYS A 170 -2.94 17.85 -7.35
CA LYS A 170 -2.40 16.52 -7.03
C LYS A 170 -2.80 16.05 -5.63
N HIS A 171 -3.63 16.83 -4.93
CA HIS A 171 -4.19 16.39 -3.66
C HIS A 171 -5.25 15.31 -3.91
N ALA A 172 -5.20 14.23 -3.13
CA ALA A 172 -6.16 13.14 -3.21
C ALA A 172 -6.57 12.71 -1.80
N GLU A 173 -7.87 12.73 -1.53
CA GLU A 173 -8.46 12.35 -0.24
C GLU A 173 -9.22 11.03 -0.36
N ASN A 174 -9.31 10.28 0.74
CA ASN A 174 -9.96 8.97 0.82
C ASN A 174 -9.42 8.03 -0.28
N VAL A 175 -8.10 7.93 -0.40
CA VAL A 175 -7.43 7.00 -1.31
C VAL A 175 -7.39 5.63 -0.64
N LEU A 176 -7.93 4.63 -1.31
CA LEU A 176 -8.00 3.26 -0.86
C LEU A 176 -6.76 2.46 -1.30
N SER A 177 -6.49 1.38 -0.59
CA SER A 177 -5.55 0.35 -0.99
C SER A 177 -6.21 -1.02 -1.06
N TYR A 178 -5.54 -1.92 -1.78
CA TYR A 178 -6.05 -3.23 -2.14
C TYR A 178 -4.97 -4.30 -2.03
N GLN A 179 -5.37 -5.51 -1.66
CA GLN A 179 -4.52 -6.68 -1.53
C GLN A 179 -3.95 -7.15 -2.89
N GLU A 180 -4.73 -7.00 -3.97
CA GLU A 180 -4.43 -7.57 -5.28
C GLU A 180 -4.84 -6.66 -6.44
N VAL A 181 -4.11 -6.74 -7.57
CA VAL A 181 -4.53 -6.15 -8.86
C VAL A 181 -4.68 -7.26 -9.91
N TRP A 182 -5.82 -7.23 -10.60
CA TRP A 182 -6.23 -8.20 -11.61
C TRP A 182 -6.36 -7.53 -12.97
N TYR A 183 -5.76 -8.16 -13.98
CA TYR A 183 -6.01 -7.90 -15.40
C TYR A 183 -6.88 -9.02 -15.93
N THR A 184 -8.20 -8.82 -15.93
CA THR A 184 -9.14 -9.82 -16.44
C THR A 184 -9.21 -9.76 -17.96
N ASN A 185 -9.31 -10.94 -18.59
CA ASN A 185 -9.34 -11.10 -20.05
C ASN A 185 -8.14 -10.43 -20.78
N MET A 186 -6.94 -10.48 -20.17
CA MET A 186 -5.70 -9.99 -20.78
C MET A 186 -5.50 -10.59 -22.18
N TYR A 187 -5.76 -11.89 -22.31
CA TYR A 187 -6.07 -12.56 -23.57
C TYR A 187 -7.40 -13.30 -23.42
N ASN A 188 -7.96 -13.79 -24.53
CA ASN A 188 -9.23 -14.52 -24.49
C ASN A 188 -9.16 -15.75 -23.56
N GLY A 189 -9.84 -15.67 -22.42
CA GLY A 189 -9.81 -16.71 -21.38
C GLY A 189 -8.54 -16.76 -20.51
N ILE A 190 -7.69 -15.73 -20.55
CA ILE A 190 -6.47 -15.64 -19.73
C ILE A 190 -6.52 -14.35 -18.89
N ASP A 191 -6.44 -14.50 -17.57
CA ASP A 191 -6.31 -13.38 -16.63
C ASP A 191 -4.87 -13.29 -16.10
N VAL A 192 -4.46 -12.13 -15.59
CA VAL A 192 -3.21 -11.95 -14.83
C VAL A 192 -3.54 -11.38 -13.47
N ARG A 193 -2.89 -11.86 -12.41
CA ARG A 193 -3.10 -11.43 -11.02
C ARG A 193 -1.77 -11.05 -10.41
N TYR A 194 -1.69 -9.94 -9.69
CA TYR A 194 -0.55 -9.50 -8.89
C TYR A 194 -0.93 -9.44 -7.42
N TYR A 195 -0.10 -9.99 -6.54
CA TYR A 195 -0.37 -10.12 -5.10
C TYR A 195 0.95 -10.27 -4.29
N PRO A 196 0.99 -9.92 -3.00
CA PRO A 196 2.12 -10.25 -2.14
C PRO A 196 2.21 -11.75 -1.83
N ALA A 197 3.40 -12.31 -2.00
CA ALA A 197 3.74 -13.64 -1.54
C ALA A 197 3.92 -13.69 -0.02
N ALA A 198 3.95 -14.91 0.53
CA ALA A 198 4.11 -15.14 1.97
C ALA A 198 5.49 -14.72 2.53
N ASP A 199 6.48 -14.50 1.66
CA ASP A 199 7.81 -13.98 2.01
C ASP A 199 7.93 -12.44 1.89
N GLY A 200 6.83 -11.75 1.58
CA GLY A 200 6.80 -10.30 1.38
C GLY A 200 7.29 -9.84 0.00
N SER A 201 7.55 -10.76 -0.94
CA SER A 201 7.84 -10.40 -2.34
C SER A 201 6.55 -10.15 -3.16
N LEU A 202 6.69 -9.52 -4.32
CA LEU A 202 5.57 -9.35 -5.27
C LEU A 202 5.56 -10.52 -6.28
N GLU A 203 4.51 -11.32 -6.25
CA GLU A 203 4.27 -12.41 -7.20
C GLU A 203 3.22 -12.05 -8.25
N TYR A 204 3.18 -12.84 -9.33
CA TYR A 204 2.09 -12.79 -10.30
C TYR A 204 1.73 -14.15 -10.88
N ASP A 205 0.43 -14.38 -11.09
CA ASP A 205 -0.12 -15.55 -11.78
C ASP A 205 -0.56 -15.19 -13.19
N ILE A 206 -0.36 -16.10 -14.17
CA ILE A 206 -1.06 -16.07 -15.46
C ILE A 206 -2.07 -17.22 -15.51
N ILE A 207 -3.34 -16.87 -15.36
CA ILE A 207 -4.43 -17.81 -15.08
C ILE A 207 -5.13 -18.18 -16.40
N CYS A 208 -4.73 -19.32 -16.97
CA CYS A 208 -5.31 -19.87 -18.20
C CYS A 208 -6.58 -20.67 -17.91
N LYS A 209 -7.76 -20.16 -18.31
CA LYS A 209 -9.05 -20.86 -18.17
C LYS A 209 -9.16 -22.01 -19.18
N PRO A 210 -10.00 -23.04 -18.94
CA PRO A 210 -10.22 -24.11 -19.90
C PRO A 210 -10.62 -23.58 -21.29
N GLY A 211 -9.94 -24.04 -22.34
CA GLY A 211 -10.16 -23.58 -23.72
C GLY A 211 -9.49 -22.24 -24.10
N SER A 212 -8.69 -21.65 -23.21
CA SER A 212 -7.77 -20.57 -23.59
C SER A 212 -6.59 -21.08 -24.43
N GLU A 213 -5.87 -20.16 -25.08
CA GLU A 213 -4.71 -20.44 -25.94
C GLU A 213 -3.42 -19.86 -25.31
N PRO A 214 -2.69 -20.60 -24.46
CA PRO A 214 -1.51 -20.07 -23.77
C PRO A 214 -0.40 -19.55 -24.71
N LYS A 215 -0.36 -20.03 -25.96
CA LYS A 215 0.58 -19.55 -26.99
C LYS A 215 0.33 -18.09 -27.44
N ALA A 216 -0.81 -17.50 -27.07
CA ALA A 216 -1.07 -16.09 -27.29
C ALA A 216 -0.33 -15.17 -26.29
N ILE A 217 0.14 -15.70 -25.16
CA ILE A 217 0.85 -14.93 -24.15
C ILE A 217 2.19 -14.45 -24.71
N ALA A 218 2.35 -13.14 -24.82
CA ALA A 218 3.58 -12.49 -25.23
C ALA A 218 3.94 -11.35 -24.28
N LEU A 219 5.17 -11.37 -23.77
CA LEU A 219 5.73 -10.35 -22.87
C LEU A 219 6.83 -9.55 -23.59
N ASN A 220 6.84 -8.25 -23.32
CA ASN A 220 7.84 -7.30 -23.79
C ASN A 220 8.42 -6.55 -22.59
N PHE A 221 9.74 -6.53 -22.45
CA PHE A 221 10.44 -5.91 -21.32
C PHE A 221 11.07 -4.58 -21.76
N LYS A 222 10.29 -3.50 -21.76
CA LYS A 222 10.77 -2.17 -22.14
C LYS A 222 11.70 -1.62 -21.06
N GLY A 223 12.90 -1.19 -21.46
CA GLY A 223 13.94 -0.71 -20.55
C GLY A 223 14.95 -1.78 -20.13
N ILE A 224 14.78 -3.04 -20.54
CA ILE A 224 15.78 -4.10 -20.37
C ILE A 224 16.60 -4.24 -21.67
N GLU A 225 17.93 -4.33 -21.56
CA GLU A 225 18.82 -4.38 -22.74
C GLU A 225 18.84 -5.75 -23.42
N GLY A 226 18.56 -6.82 -22.68
CA GLY A 226 18.51 -8.18 -23.21
C GLY A 226 17.81 -9.14 -22.26
N VAL A 227 17.31 -10.25 -22.80
CA VAL A 227 16.61 -11.30 -22.05
C VAL A 227 17.26 -12.63 -22.42
N TYR A 228 17.71 -13.41 -21.44
CA TYR A 228 18.34 -14.70 -21.68
C TYR A 228 18.04 -15.72 -20.59
N LEU A 229 18.19 -17.01 -20.92
CA LEU A 229 18.06 -18.10 -19.95
C LEU A 229 19.44 -18.47 -19.38
N GLY A 230 19.50 -18.64 -18.07
CA GLY A 230 20.64 -19.19 -17.35
C GLY A 230 20.79 -20.69 -17.57
N ALA A 231 21.94 -21.25 -17.19
CA ALA A 231 22.19 -22.70 -17.30
C ALA A 231 21.31 -23.54 -16.34
N ASP A 232 20.72 -22.91 -15.34
CA ASP A 232 19.72 -23.42 -14.40
C ASP A 232 18.27 -23.31 -14.92
N GLY A 233 18.05 -22.64 -16.05
CA GLY A 233 16.73 -22.32 -16.60
C GLY A 233 16.11 -21.02 -16.06
N GLY A 234 16.81 -20.26 -15.22
CA GLY A 234 16.36 -18.97 -14.74
C GLY A 234 16.30 -17.92 -15.85
N LEU A 235 15.29 -17.03 -15.82
CA LEU A 235 15.20 -15.92 -16.77
C LEU A 235 15.97 -14.71 -16.23
N HIS A 236 17.00 -14.28 -16.93
CA HIS A 236 17.79 -13.11 -16.57
C HIS A 236 17.35 -11.87 -17.36
N LEU A 237 17.17 -10.78 -16.62
CA LEU A 237 16.78 -9.44 -17.11
C LEU A 237 17.82 -8.42 -16.61
N PRO A 238 19.01 -8.32 -17.22
CA PRO A 238 20.03 -7.34 -16.85
C PRO A 238 19.51 -5.90 -16.85
N THR A 239 19.83 -5.18 -15.78
CA THR A 239 19.59 -3.75 -15.58
C THR A 239 20.92 -3.01 -15.42
N SER A 240 20.93 -1.71 -15.69
CA SER A 240 22.10 -0.82 -15.52
C SER A 240 22.32 -0.36 -14.08
#